data_AF-A0A7W9EGG7-F1
#
_entry.id   AF-A0A7W9EGG7-F1
#
_cell.length_a   1.000
_cell.length_b   1.000
_cell.length_c   1.000
_cell.angle_alpha   90.00
_cell.angle_beta   90.00
_cell.angle_gamma   90.00
#
_symmetry.space_group_name_H-M   'P 1'
#
loop_
_entity.id
_entity.type
_entity.pdbx_description
1 polymer ?
#
loop_
_entity_poly.entity_id
_entity_poly.type
_entity_poly.pdbx_seq_one_letter_code
_entity_poly.pdbx_strand_id
1 'polypeptide(L)' 'MSTLEFYRSRADQCAREAEEAKLDNVRDRCLRAQAAWEEMAGRAERGQTMRDKLARDKAEAEG' A
#
# COMPACT_ATOMS: atom_id res chain seq x y z
N MET A 1 -8.16 6.24 8.91
CA MET A 1 -7.21 5.85 7.84
C MET A 1 -6.70 4.45 8.13
N SER A 2 -6.94 3.48 7.25
CA SER A 2 -6.43 2.11 7.38
C SER A 2 -4.93 2.07 7.08
N THR A 3 -4.25 0.99 7.48
CA THR A 3 -2.84 0.77 7.13
C THR A 3 -2.62 0.74 5.62
N LEU A 4 -3.58 0.21 4.85
CA LEU A 4 -3.54 0.22 3.39
C LEU A 4 -3.59 1.65 2.83
N GLU A 5 -4.52 2.46 3.31
CA GLU A 5 -4.66 3.87 2.89
C GLU A 5 -3.41 4.67 3.23
N PHE A 6 -2.78 4.40 4.39
CA PHE A 6 -1.52 5.03 4.77
C PHE A 6 -0.39 4.66 3.81
N TYR A 7 -0.22 3.38 3.49
CA TYR A 7 0.83 2.94 2.55
C TYR A 7 0.60 3.48 1.13
N ARG A 8 -0.64 3.50 0.64
CA ARG A 8 -0.96 4.12 -0.67
C ARG A 8 -0.64 5.61 -0.68
N SER A 9 -1.04 6.35 0.36
CA SER A 9 -0.72 7.79 0.48
C SER A 9 0.80 8.06 0.45
N ARG A 10 1.60 7.20 1.08
CA ARG A 10 3.06 7.29 1.06
C ARG A 10 3.65 6.95 -0.31
N ALA A 11 3.12 5.94 -1.00
CA ALA A 11 3.50 5.64 -2.37
C ALA A 11 3.24 6.83 -3.31
N ASP A 12 2.04 7.43 -3.23
CA ASP A 12 1.66 8.59 -4.03
C ASP A 12 2.54 9.81 -3.74
N GLN A 13 2.91 10.01 -2.46
CA GLN A 13 3.85 11.06 -2.08
C GLN A 13 5.22 10.85 -2.73
N CYS A 14 5.77 9.63 -2.65
CA CYS A 14 7.05 9.32 -3.27
C CYS A 14 7.01 9.44 -4.80
N ALA A 15 5.89 9.11 -5.44
CA ALA A 15 5.69 9.31 -6.87
C ALA A 15 5.77 10.80 -7.26
N ARG A 16 5.04 11.66 -6.54
CA ARG A 16 5.11 13.13 -6.76
C ARG A 16 6.51 13.68 -6.53
N GLU A 17 7.19 13.24 -5.46
CA GLU A 17 8.58 13.65 -5.21
C GLU A 17 9.54 13.19 -6.32
N ALA A 18 9.31 12.02 -6.92
CA ALA A 18 10.09 11.53 -8.05
C ALA A 18 9.85 12.36 -9.32
N GLU A 19 8.61 12.78 -9.58
CA GLU A 19 8.24 13.66 -10.70
C GLU A 19 8.86 15.05 -10.57
N GLU A 20 8.90 15.60 -9.36
CA GLU A 20 9.49 16.91 -9.07
C GLU A 20 11.02 16.89 -8.96
N ALA A 21 11.63 15.71 -8.84
CA ALA A 21 13.07 15.57 -8.65
C ALA A 21 13.85 16.05 -9.88
N LYS A 22 14.74 17.03 -9.65
CA LYS A 22 15.64 17.57 -10.68
C LYS A 22 16.91 16.74 -10.89
N LEU A 23 17.23 15.85 -9.96
CA LEU A 23 18.41 15.00 -10.00
C LEU A 23 17.99 13.54 -10.10
N ASP A 24 18.60 12.80 -11.01
CA ASP A 24 18.27 11.40 -11.26
C ASP A 24 18.46 10.53 -10.00
N ASN A 25 19.50 10.78 -9.22
CA ASN A 25 19.75 10.03 -7.98
C ASN A 25 18.66 10.26 -6.92
N VAL A 26 18.02 11.43 -6.90
CA VAL A 26 16.88 11.73 -6.02
C VAL A 26 15.64 11.05 -6.57
N ARG A 27 15.36 11.14 -7.87
CA ARG A 27 14.26 10.45 -8.53
C ARG A 27 14.31 8.94 -8.27
N ASP A 28 15.46 8.31 -8.47
CA ASP A 28 15.66 6.87 -8.29
C ASP A 28 15.49 6.44 -6.82
N ARG A 29 15.85 7.31 -5.87
CA ARG A 29 15.57 7.07 -4.45
C ARG A 29 14.08 7.15 -4.15
N CYS A 30 13.38 8.14 -4.69
CA CYS A 30 11.94 8.29 -4.52
C CYS A 30 11.16 7.12 -5.14
N LEU A 31 11.53 6.69 -6.35
CA LEU A 31 10.92 5.53 -7.01
C LEU A 31 11.14 4.22 -6.23
N ARG A 32 12.34 4.02 -5.66
CA ARG A 32 12.58 2.86 -4.77
C ARG A 32 11.74 2.91 -3.51
N ALA A 33 11.55 4.10 -2.93
CA ALA A 33 10.69 4.27 -1.76
C ALA A 33 9.22 4.00 -2.12
N GLN A 34 8.74 4.52 -3.25
CA GLN A 34 7.40 4.24 -3.79
C GLN A 34 7.18 2.73 -3.91
N ALA A 35 8.08 2.01 -4.58
CA ALA A 35 7.96 0.56 -4.76
C ALA A 35 7.87 -0.20 -3.42
N ALA A 36 8.65 0.21 -2.41
CA ALA A 36 8.58 -0.38 -1.08
C ALA A 36 7.21 -0.12 -0.39
N TRP A 37 6.65 1.08 -0.55
CA TRP A 37 5.33 1.41 -0.04
C TRP A 37 4.22 0.62 -0.75
N GLU A 38 4.31 0.47 -2.08
CA GLU A 38 3.37 -0.34 -2.87
C GLU A 38 3.41 -1.81 -2.47
N GLU A 39 4.59 -2.38 -2.21
CA GLU A 39 4.71 -3.76 -1.75
C GLU A 39 4.04 -3.95 -0.38
N MET A 40 4.25 -3.01 0.55
CA MET A 40 3.58 -3.02 1.86
C MET A 40 2.06 -2.83 1.74
N ALA A 41 1.60 -1.96 0.84
CA ALA A 41 0.18 -1.79 0.53
C ALA A 41 -0.43 -3.12 0.06
N GLY A 42 0.21 -3.80 -0.89
CA GLY A 42 -0.27 -5.10 -1.37
C GLY A 42 -0.32 -6.17 -0.27
N ARG A 43 0.66 -6.19 0.65
CA ARG A 43 0.64 -7.07 1.83
C ARG A 43 -0.54 -6.74 2.76
N ALA A 44 -0.78 -5.46 3.03
CA ALA A 44 -1.89 -4.99 3.87
C ALA A 44 -3.26 -5.31 3.26
N GLU A 45 -3.40 -5.14 1.94
CA GLU A 45 -4.62 -5.46 1.19
C GLU A 45 -4.96 -6.94 1.28
N ARG A 46 -4.00 -7.83 0.99
CA ARG A 46 -4.19 -9.28 1.13
C ARG A 46 -4.63 -9.67 2.55
N GLY A 47 -4.03 -9.06 3.57
CA GLY A 47 -4.41 -9.29 4.97
C GLY A 47 -5.84 -8.85 5.28
N GLN A 48 -6.30 -7.73 4.70
CA GLN A 48 -7.69 -7.28 4.82
C GLN A 48 -8.66 -8.25 4.12
N THR A 49 -8.37 -8.61 2.87
CA THR A 49 -9.20 -9.56 2.11
C THR A 49 -9.37 -10.90 2.83
N MET A 50 -8.29 -11.43 3.42
CA MET A 50 -8.37 -12.69 4.18
C MET A 50 -9.24 -12.55 5.44
N ARG A 51 -9.15 -11.44 6.16
CA ARG A 51 -10.00 -11.20 7.34
C ARG A 51 -11.47 -11.06 6.95
N ASP A 52 -11.76 -10.34 5.88
CA ASP A 52 -13.13 -10.16 5.39
C ASP A 52 -13.72 -11.50 4.93
N LYS A 53 -12.93 -12.34 4.26
CA LYS A 53 -13.34 -13.69 3.88
C LYS A 53 -13.67 -14.54 5.11
N LEU A 54 -12.77 -14.59 6.09
CA LEU A 54 -12.99 -15.36 7.32
C LEU A 54 -14.22 -14.89 8.11
N ALA A 55 -14.46 -13.57 8.16
CA ALA A 55 -15.63 -13.02 8.82
C ALA A 55 -16.95 -13.44 8.13
N ARG A 56 -16.95 -13.50 6.79
CA ARG A 56 -18.10 -14.00 6.00
C ARG A 56 -18.33 -15.49 6.22
N ASP A 57 -17.28 -16.30 6.03
CA ASP A 57 -17.36 -17.76 6.20
C ASP A 57 -17.89 -18.12 7.61
N LYS A 58 -17.48 -17.37 8.65
CA LYS A 58 -17.97 -17.56 10.02
C LYS A 58 -19.44 -17.16 10.17
N ALA A 59 -19.84 -16.01 9.64
CA ALA A 59 -21.23 -15.55 9.70
C ALA A 59 -22.19 -16.52 8.97
N GLU A 60 -21.74 -17.14 7.88
CA GLU A 60 -22.48 -18.17 7.15
C GLU A 60 -22.60 -19.49 7.93
N ALA A 61 -21.60 -19.84 8.75
CA ALA A 61 -21.61 -21.06 9.56
C ALA A 61 -22.44 -20.93 10.85
N GLU A 62 -22.68 -19.71 11.33
CA GLU A 62 -23.42 -19.42 12.57
C GLU A 62 -24.90 -19.06 12.34
N GLY A 63 -25.35 -18.95 11.08
CA GLY A 63 -26.75 -18.68 10.69
C GLY A 63 -27.49 -19.92 10.20
#